data_AF-A0A6G4X8F8-F1
#
_entry.id   AF-A0A6G4X8F8-F1
#
_cell.length_a   1.000
_cell.length_b   1.000
_cell.length_c   1.000
_cell.angle_alpha   90.00
_cell.angle_beta   90.00
_cell.angle_gamma   90.00
#
_symmetry.space_group_name_H-M   'P 1'
#
loop_
_entity.id
_entity.type
_entity.pdbx_description
1 polymer ?
#
loop_
_entity_poly.entity_id
_entity_poly.type
_entity_poly.pdbx_seq_one_letter_code
_entity_poly.pdbx_strand_id
1 'polypeptide(L)'
;MLRATLRSFLAHRGRMLLSGLAVLLSVAFVAGSLIFSATVSQTFDALFRSTAADVRVEPRSAFDEGSQFPSGRTPTFPAQVRDRVARVDGVARAHIDAEAGNVTVVDRDNEPVGSTSGAPTIATNWYVWDRSPVQLTSGRAPRGAGEALLDADTADRRGLGIGDPLRVLAAPGGFRVRIVGIATFTTTNPGATLVFLDTPTAQRRLLGSTDTASSVSAEAEPGVSDRELKRRIAAALGDRDGYELRTADEQAASQSAELGEFLDILTSVMVGFAGVAVLVGVFLIVNTFSMLIAQRTRELGLLRALGADRRQVRRSVLTEALLLGLAGSTLGLAAGV
;
A
#
# COMPACT_ATOMS: atom_id res chain seq x y z
N MET A 1 -16.64 43.76 23.94
CA MET A 1 -17.02 42.33 24.00
C MET A 1 -15.77 41.43 24.02
N LEU A 2 -14.92 41.41 22.98
CA LEU A 2 -13.77 40.49 22.86
C LEU A 2 -12.84 40.38 24.10
N ARG A 3 -12.50 41.51 24.75
CA ARG A 3 -11.69 41.52 26.00
C ARG A 3 -12.40 40.87 27.20
N ALA A 4 -13.73 41.00 27.29
CA ALA A 4 -14.52 40.35 28.32
C ALA A 4 -14.62 38.83 28.05
N THR A 5 -14.75 38.46 26.78
CA THR A 5 -14.75 37.06 26.31
C THR A 5 -13.43 36.36 26.64
N LEU A 6 -12.28 37.00 26.40
CA LEU A 6 -10.96 36.44 26.73
C LEU A 6 -10.74 36.26 28.25
N ARG A 7 -11.17 37.23 29.08
CA ARG A 7 -11.07 37.11 30.54
C ARG A 7 -11.98 36.00 31.09
N SER A 8 -13.17 35.86 30.52
CA SER A 8 -14.09 34.76 30.77
C SER A 8 -13.47 33.39 30.48
N PHE A 9 -12.76 33.29 29.35
CA PHE A 9 -12.09 32.06 28.90
C PHE A 9 -11.03 31.59 29.90
N LEU A 10 -10.27 32.54 30.44
CA LEU A 10 -9.20 32.30 31.42
C LEU A 10 -9.71 32.00 32.84
N ALA A 11 -10.99 32.23 33.15
CA ALA A 11 -11.57 31.98 34.47
C ALA A 11 -11.96 30.52 34.71
N HIS A 12 -12.20 29.73 33.65
CA HIS A 12 -12.57 28.31 33.73
C HIS A 12 -11.62 27.42 32.93
N ARG A 13 -10.31 27.58 33.18
CA ARG A 13 -9.22 26.96 32.40
C ARG A 13 -9.35 25.45 32.28
N GLY A 14 -9.66 24.73 33.36
CA GLY A 14 -9.72 23.26 33.34
C GLY A 14 -10.75 22.70 32.36
N ARG A 15 -11.96 23.26 32.33
CA ARG A 15 -13.04 22.76 31.46
C ARG A 15 -12.87 23.20 30.01
N MET A 16 -12.44 24.44 29.79
CA MET A 16 -12.08 24.92 28.45
C MET A 16 -10.95 24.08 27.86
N LEU A 17 -9.94 23.71 28.68
CA LEU A 17 -8.86 22.81 28.27
C LEU A 17 -9.37 21.41 27.91
N LEU A 18 -10.24 20.81 28.71
CA LEU A 18 -10.84 19.49 28.43
C LEU A 18 -11.65 19.50 27.12
N SER A 19 -12.47 20.52 26.86
CA SER A 19 -13.19 20.65 25.59
C SER A 19 -12.26 20.94 24.41
N GLY A 20 -11.23 21.76 24.62
CA GLY A 20 -10.21 22.02 23.60
C GLY A 20 -9.42 20.76 23.25
N LEU A 21 -9.08 19.94 24.26
CA LEU A 21 -8.42 18.65 24.07
C LEU A 21 -9.31 17.67 23.31
N ALA A 22 -10.61 17.64 23.60
CA ALA A 22 -11.56 16.83 22.84
C ALA A 22 -11.57 17.22 21.35
N VAL A 23 -11.66 18.52 21.04
CA VAL A 23 -11.57 19.01 19.65
C VAL A 23 -10.24 18.63 19.01
N LEU A 24 -9.14 18.86 19.74
CA LEU A 24 -7.79 18.56 19.27
C LEU A 24 -7.66 17.09 18.90
N LEU A 25 -8.05 16.17 19.80
CA LEU A 25 -7.95 14.73 19.57
C LEU A 25 -8.85 14.25 18.42
N SER A 26 -10.09 14.76 18.34
CA SER A 26 -10.98 14.42 17.23
C SER A 26 -10.40 14.87 15.89
N VAL A 27 -9.89 16.10 15.80
CA VAL A 27 -9.31 16.63 14.55
C VAL A 27 -7.98 15.95 14.22
N ALA A 28 -7.13 15.69 15.21
CA ALA A 28 -5.88 14.96 15.02
C ALA A 28 -6.13 13.55 14.49
N PHE A 29 -7.13 12.85 15.03
CA PHE A 29 -7.47 11.51 14.57
C PHE A 29 -8.03 11.52 13.12
N VAL A 30 -8.92 12.46 12.79
CA VAL A 30 -9.44 12.61 11.41
C VAL A 30 -8.30 12.93 10.45
N ALA A 31 -7.47 13.93 10.76
CA ALA A 31 -6.36 14.35 9.91
C ALA A 31 -5.33 13.23 9.74
N GLY A 32 -4.89 12.62 10.84
CA GLY A 32 -3.94 11.52 10.83
C GLY A 32 -4.44 10.30 10.07
N SER A 33 -5.72 9.94 10.21
CA SER A 33 -6.36 8.88 9.42
C SER A 33 -6.27 9.13 7.91
N LEU A 34 -6.61 10.35 7.48
CA LEU A 34 -6.63 10.69 6.05
C LEU A 34 -5.22 10.81 5.48
N ILE A 35 -4.29 11.42 6.23
CA ILE A 35 -2.89 11.56 5.84
C ILE A 35 -2.23 10.19 5.78
N PHE A 36 -2.46 9.32 6.77
CA PHE A 36 -1.95 7.95 6.76
C PHE A 36 -2.40 7.20 5.51
N SER A 37 -3.70 7.19 5.23
CA SER A 37 -4.26 6.55 4.03
C SER A 37 -3.64 7.10 2.74
N ALA A 38 -3.60 8.42 2.58
CA ALA A 38 -3.02 9.06 1.40
C ALA A 38 -1.52 8.75 1.24
N THR A 39 -0.77 8.74 2.35
CA THR A 39 0.68 8.45 2.35
C THR A 39 0.92 6.99 1.96
N VAL A 40 0.16 6.06 2.51
CA VAL A 40 0.25 4.64 2.18
C VAL A 40 -0.05 4.42 0.69
N SER A 41 -1.16 4.94 0.17
CA SER A 41 -1.51 4.82 -1.24
C SER A 41 -0.46 5.43 -2.16
N GLN A 42 0.02 6.65 -1.85
CA GLN A 42 1.07 7.30 -2.65
C GLN A 42 2.39 6.53 -2.62
N THR A 43 2.73 5.90 -1.51
CA THR A 43 3.94 5.07 -1.38
C THR A 43 3.83 3.81 -2.23
N PHE A 44 2.70 3.12 -2.22
CA PHE A 44 2.47 1.94 -3.06
C PHE A 44 2.41 2.28 -4.55
N ASP A 45 1.73 3.37 -4.91
CA ASP A 45 1.73 3.92 -6.27
C ASP A 45 3.15 4.14 -6.80
N ALA A 46 3.99 4.80 -5.99
CA ALA A 46 5.37 5.08 -6.34
C ALA A 46 6.20 3.80 -6.43
N LEU A 47 6.01 2.87 -5.49
CA LEU A 47 6.65 1.56 -5.47
C LEU A 47 6.36 0.81 -6.77
N PHE A 48 5.09 0.60 -7.11
CA PHE A 48 4.71 -0.17 -8.29
C PHE A 48 5.15 0.47 -9.60
N ARG A 49 5.08 1.80 -9.72
CA ARG A 49 5.61 2.50 -10.92
C ARG A 49 7.12 2.32 -11.05
N SER A 50 7.86 2.38 -9.95
CA SER A 50 9.33 2.32 -9.97
C SER A 50 9.88 0.94 -10.34
N THR A 51 9.13 -0.13 -10.09
CA THR A 51 9.56 -1.52 -10.32
C THR A 51 8.88 -2.17 -11.52
N ALA A 52 7.94 -1.49 -12.19
CA ALA A 52 7.20 -2.02 -13.32
C ALA A 52 8.03 -2.04 -14.61
N ALA A 53 7.76 -3.05 -15.43
CA ALA A 53 8.21 -3.12 -16.82
C ALA A 53 7.64 -1.96 -17.64
N ASP A 54 8.37 -1.48 -18.65
CA ASP A 54 7.81 -0.49 -19.58
C ASP A 54 6.57 -1.05 -20.29
N VAL A 55 6.62 -2.33 -20.70
CA VAL A 55 5.45 -3.10 -21.12
C VAL A 55 5.51 -4.52 -20.57
N ARG A 56 4.45 -4.94 -19.88
CA ARG A 56 4.24 -6.33 -19.47
C ARG A 56 3.19 -6.98 -20.36
N VAL A 57 3.49 -8.20 -20.82
CA VAL A 57 2.58 -9.07 -21.56
C VAL A 57 2.17 -10.21 -20.65
N GLU A 58 0.88 -10.36 -20.42
CA GLU A 58 0.32 -11.38 -19.53
C GLU A 58 -0.86 -12.10 -20.21
N PRO A 59 -1.21 -13.32 -19.79
CA PRO A 59 -2.38 -14.00 -20.33
C PRO A 59 -3.63 -13.24 -19.89
N ARG A 60 -4.54 -12.96 -20.83
CA ARG A 60 -5.87 -12.41 -20.47
C ARG A 60 -6.54 -13.44 -19.56
N SER A 61 -7.01 -12.99 -18.40
CA SER A 61 -7.53 -13.83 -17.32
C SER A 61 -8.79 -14.62 -17.74
N ALA A 62 -8.61 -15.70 -18.50
CA ALA A 62 -9.70 -16.61 -18.86
C ALA A 62 -10.05 -17.59 -17.72
N PHE A 63 -9.23 -17.67 -16.66
CA PHE A 63 -9.27 -18.77 -15.70
C PHE A 63 -9.91 -18.46 -14.34
N ASP A 64 -10.15 -17.18 -13.98
CA ASP A 64 -10.71 -16.85 -12.65
C ASP A 64 -11.98 -15.97 -12.65
N GLU A 65 -12.43 -15.45 -13.79
CA GLU A 65 -13.69 -14.67 -13.84
C GLU A 65 -14.97 -15.54 -13.67
N GLY A 66 -14.85 -16.86 -13.47
CA GLY A 66 -16.01 -17.75 -13.37
C GLY A 66 -15.88 -19.03 -12.53
N SER A 67 -14.77 -19.25 -11.82
CA SER A 67 -14.61 -20.45 -10.99
C SER A 67 -14.90 -20.12 -9.51
N GLN A 68 -15.79 -20.89 -8.86
CA GLN A 68 -16.14 -20.71 -7.43
C GLN A 68 -14.99 -21.09 -6.48
N PHE A 69 -13.90 -21.66 -6.99
CA PHE A 69 -12.75 -22.12 -6.22
C PHE A 69 -11.45 -21.69 -6.90
N PRO A 70 -10.63 -20.82 -6.27
CA PRO A 70 -9.33 -20.45 -6.80
C PRO A 70 -8.48 -21.70 -7.00
N SER A 71 -8.02 -21.95 -8.22
CA SER A 71 -7.21 -23.13 -8.53
C SER A 71 -5.82 -23.10 -7.87
N GLY A 72 -5.41 -21.92 -7.38
CA GLY A 72 -4.07 -21.64 -6.84
C GLY A 72 -2.97 -21.69 -7.90
N ARG A 73 -3.29 -21.95 -9.17
CA ARG A 73 -2.33 -22.04 -10.27
C ARG A 73 -2.19 -20.67 -10.90
N THR A 74 -0.95 -20.22 -11.10
CA THR A 74 -0.69 -19.03 -11.89
C THR A 74 -1.16 -19.26 -13.33
N PRO A 75 -1.92 -18.33 -13.95
CA PRO A 75 -2.17 -18.35 -15.38
C PRO A 75 -0.86 -18.31 -16.17
N THR A 76 -0.77 -19.09 -17.24
CA THR A 76 0.45 -19.19 -18.03
C THR A 76 0.19 -19.18 -19.52
N PHE A 77 1.19 -18.77 -20.30
CA PHE A 77 1.22 -18.88 -21.76
C PHE A 77 2.58 -19.38 -22.24
N PRO A 78 2.73 -19.73 -23.55
CA PRO A 78 4.00 -20.24 -24.07
C PRO A 78 5.15 -19.25 -23.89
N ALA A 79 6.27 -19.71 -23.33
CA ALA A 79 7.48 -18.91 -23.13
C ALA A 79 8.07 -18.35 -24.44
N GLN A 80 7.76 -18.98 -25.58
CA GLN A 80 8.16 -18.55 -26.93
C GLN A 80 7.63 -17.16 -27.31
N VAL A 81 6.59 -16.67 -26.63
CA VAL A 81 6.10 -15.30 -26.82
C VAL A 81 7.18 -14.27 -26.49
N ARG A 82 8.09 -14.55 -25.54
CA ARG A 82 9.23 -13.67 -25.28
C ARG A 82 10.07 -13.44 -26.53
N ASP A 83 10.30 -14.47 -27.34
CA ASP A 83 11.10 -14.34 -28.57
C ASP A 83 10.38 -13.52 -29.65
N ARG A 84 9.04 -13.54 -29.66
CA ARG A 84 8.24 -12.65 -30.53
C ARG A 84 8.35 -11.20 -30.05
N VAL A 85 8.20 -10.96 -28.75
CA VAL A 85 8.32 -9.63 -28.14
C VAL A 85 9.73 -9.07 -28.36
N ALA A 86 10.78 -9.87 -28.17
CA ALA A 86 12.17 -9.45 -28.36
C ALA A 86 12.53 -9.02 -29.79
N ARG A 87 11.72 -9.38 -30.80
CA ARG A 87 11.94 -9.00 -32.21
C ARG A 87 11.20 -7.73 -32.61
N VAL A 88 10.41 -7.15 -31.71
CA VAL A 88 9.65 -5.92 -31.97
C VAL A 88 10.59 -4.72 -31.93
N ASP A 89 10.49 -3.85 -32.93
CA ASP A 89 11.26 -2.62 -33.00
C ASP A 89 10.98 -1.71 -31.79
N GLY A 90 12.04 -1.26 -31.12
CA GLY A 90 11.96 -0.49 -29.88
C GLY A 90 11.97 -1.31 -28.58
N VAL A 91 12.08 -2.65 -28.65
CA VAL A 91 12.34 -3.49 -27.47
C VAL A 91 13.85 -3.65 -27.29
N ALA A 92 14.39 -3.11 -26.20
CA ALA A 92 15.81 -3.25 -25.88
C ALA A 92 16.11 -4.65 -25.33
N ARG A 93 15.23 -5.15 -24.45
CA ARG A 93 15.31 -6.47 -23.82
C ARG A 93 13.91 -7.01 -23.51
N ALA A 94 13.77 -8.33 -23.52
CA ALA A 94 12.55 -8.99 -23.07
C ALA A 94 12.92 -10.17 -22.15
N HIS A 95 12.29 -10.23 -21.00
CA HIS A 95 12.51 -11.24 -19.96
C HIS A 95 11.28 -12.12 -19.82
N ILE A 96 11.52 -13.39 -19.49
CA ILE A 96 10.46 -14.28 -19.05
C ILE A 96 10.28 -14.05 -17.56
N ASP A 97 9.03 -13.85 -17.15
CA ASP A 97 8.64 -13.89 -15.74
C ASP A 97 8.01 -15.24 -15.45
N ALA A 98 8.52 -15.90 -14.42
CA ALA A 98 8.03 -17.15 -13.89
C ALA A 98 7.75 -16.97 -12.40
N GLU A 99 6.60 -16.39 -12.13
CA GLU A 99 6.19 -15.96 -10.80
C GLU A 99 5.03 -16.80 -10.26
N ALA A 100 5.05 -17.07 -8.97
CA ALA A 100 3.90 -17.56 -8.22
C ALA A 100 3.77 -16.76 -6.92
N GLY A 101 2.62 -16.12 -6.75
CA GLY A 101 2.22 -15.48 -5.50
C GLY A 101 1.67 -16.49 -4.50
N ASN A 102 1.63 -16.09 -3.23
CA ASN A 102 1.07 -16.86 -2.11
C ASN A 102 1.67 -18.28 -1.96
N VAL A 103 2.96 -18.43 -2.28
CA VAL A 103 3.67 -19.69 -2.03
C VAL A 103 3.98 -19.82 -0.54
N THR A 104 3.98 -21.06 -0.03
CA THR A 104 4.40 -21.31 1.34
C THR A 104 5.88 -21.61 1.38
N VAL A 105 6.64 -20.89 2.20
CA VAL A 105 8.07 -21.16 2.41
C VAL A 105 8.28 -21.53 3.87
N VAL A 106 8.97 -22.63 4.12
CA VAL A 106 9.34 -23.08 5.46
C VAL A 106 10.83 -23.36 5.56
N ASP A 107 11.39 -23.23 6.75
CA ASP A 107 12.79 -23.54 7.04
C ASP A 107 13.03 -25.04 7.31
N ARG A 108 14.21 -25.38 7.85
CA ARG A 108 14.58 -26.75 8.23
C ARG A 108 13.69 -27.37 9.32
N ASP A 109 13.14 -26.54 10.20
CA ASP A 109 12.34 -26.96 11.34
C ASP A 109 10.84 -27.00 10.98
N ASN A 110 10.50 -26.68 9.73
CA ASN A 110 9.15 -26.51 9.19
C ASN A 110 8.44 -25.26 9.73
N GLU A 111 9.18 -24.29 10.24
CA GLU A 111 8.62 -23.02 10.65
C GLU A 111 8.35 -22.14 9.41
N PRO A 112 7.20 -21.44 9.35
CA PRO A 112 6.89 -20.53 8.25
C PRO A 112 7.92 -19.41 8.15
N VAL A 113 8.49 -19.22 6.96
CA VAL A 113 9.43 -18.13 6.65
C VAL A 113 8.71 -16.88 6.15
N GLY A 114 7.53 -17.06 5.54
CA GLY A 114 6.71 -15.99 4.98
C GLY A 114 6.28 -14.92 6.00
N SER A 115 5.71 -13.84 5.46
CA SER A 115 5.28 -12.68 6.23
C SER A 115 4.17 -13.00 7.23
N THR A 116 4.27 -12.44 8.45
CA THR A 116 3.25 -12.54 9.50
C THR A 116 2.24 -11.40 9.47
N SER A 117 2.44 -10.37 8.64
CA SER A 117 1.57 -9.19 8.54
C SER A 117 0.44 -9.35 7.53
N GLY A 118 0.34 -10.50 6.85
CA GLY A 118 -0.60 -10.74 5.75
C GLY A 118 -0.09 -10.32 4.38
N ALA A 119 1.14 -9.79 4.28
CA ALA A 119 1.78 -9.52 3.01
C ALA A 119 2.12 -10.82 2.25
N PRO A 120 2.15 -10.80 0.91
CA PRO A 120 2.33 -12.02 0.12
C PRO A 120 3.76 -12.56 0.25
N THR A 121 3.86 -13.88 0.11
CA THR A 121 5.13 -14.57 -0.13
C THR A 121 5.17 -14.95 -1.61
N ILE A 122 6.15 -14.43 -2.34
CA ILE A 122 6.26 -14.56 -3.79
C ILE A 122 7.55 -15.32 -4.10
N ALA A 123 7.44 -16.32 -4.97
CA ALA A 123 8.59 -16.94 -5.61
C ALA A 123 8.63 -16.52 -7.08
N THR A 124 9.79 -16.10 -7.56
CA THR A 124 9.98 -15.67 -8.95
C THR A 124 11.36 -16.06 -9.48
N ASN A 125 11.59 -15.92 -10.78
CA ASN A 125 12.92 -16.11 -11.35
C ASN A 125 13.82 -14.90 -11.14
N TRP A 126 15.12 -15.15 -11.00
CA TRP A 126 16.14 -14.13 -10.84
C TRP A 126 16.62 -13.62 -12.19
N TYR A 127 16.45 -12.32 -12.43
CA TYR A 127 17.15 -11.55 -13.44
C TYR A 127 17.33 -10.11 -12.93
N VAL A 128 18.31 -9.39 -13.49
CA VAL A 128 18.61 -8.01 -13.07
C VAL A 128 18.49 -7.08 -14.28
N TRP A 129 17.84 -5.94 -14.06
CA TRP A 129 17.67 -4.85 -15.01
C TRP A 129 17.64 -3.50 -14.27
N ASP A 130 17.48 -2.39 -14.99
CA ASP A 130 17.63 -1.04 -14.41
C ASP A 130 16.55 -0.72 -13.37
N ARG A 131 15.36 -1.31 -13.46
CA ARG A 131 14.25 -1.15 -12.51
C ARG A 131 14.07 -2.35 -11.57
N SER A 132 15.12 -3.11 -11.29
CA SER A 132 14.99 -4.28 -10.43
C SER A 132 14.53 -3.84 -9.04
N PRO A 133 13.46 -4.46 -8.47
CA PRO A 133 13.00 -4.14 -7.12
C PRO A 133 14.03 -4.53 -6.05
N VAL A 134 15.04 -5.33 -6.44
CA VAL A 134 16.07 -5.86 -5.56
C VAL A 134 17.43 -5.87 -6.26
N GLN A 135 18.49 -5.84 -5.46
CA GLN A 135 19.86 -6.02 -5.90
C GLN A 135 20.54 -7.11 -5.06
N LEU A 136 21.40 -7.92 -5.68
CA LEU A 136 22.17 -8.94 -4.98
C LEU A 136 23.25 -8.25 -4.12
N THR A 137 23.16 -8.40 -2.80
CA THR A 137 24.09 -7.75 -1.86
C THR A 137 25.08 -8.73 -1.23
N SER A 138 24.74 -10.02 -1.16
CA SER A 138 25.62 -11.06 -0.62
C SER A 138 25.47 -12.38 -1.37
N GLY A 139 26.56 -13.13 -1.50
CA GLY A 139 26.56 -14.45 -2.16
C GLY A 139 26.61 -14.37 -3.68
N ARG A 140 25.83 -15.22 -4.37
CA ARG A 140 25.78 -15.29 -5.84
C ARG A 140 24.36 -15.56 -6.33
N ALA A 141 24.10 -15.22 -7.59
CA ALA A 141 22.87 -15.61 -8.29
C ALA A 141 22.69 -17.15 -8.32
N PRO A 142 21.45 -17.66 -8.26
CA PRO A 142 21.15 -19.08 -8.17
C PRO A 142 21.47 -19.77 -9.48
N ARG A 143 22.12 -20.95 -9.41
CA ARG A 143 22.47 -21.77 -10.56
C ARG A 143 21.94 -23.19 -10.36
N GLY A 144 20.73 -23.43 -10.84
CA GLY A 144 20.12 -24.75 -10.90
C GLY A 144 19.13 -25.04 -9.78
N ALA A 145 18.49 -26.20 -9.89
CA ALA A 145 17.20 -26.50 -9.28
C ALA A 145 17.14 -26.65 -7.75
N GLY A 146 18.26 -26.46 -7.06
CA GLY A 146 18.38 -26.54 -5.61
C GLY A 146 18.94 -25.27 -4.97
N GLU A 147 19.05 -24.18 -5.72
CA GLU A 147 19.59 -22.91 -5.25
C GLU A 147 18.52 -21.82 -5.31
N ALA A 148 18.51 -20.93 -4.31
CA ALA A 148 17.63 -19.77 -4.30
C ALA A 148 18.33 -18.57 -3.66
N LEU A 149 17.85 -17.37 -3.97
CA LEU A 149 18.09 -16.16 -3.18
C LEU A 149 16.89 -15.93 -2.27
N LEU A 150 17.15 -15.30 -1.13
CA LEU A 150 16.13 -14.81 -0.21
C LEU A 150 16.28 -13.28 -0.07
N ASP A 151 15.18 -12.57 0.14
CA ASP A 151 15.24 -11.15 0.46
C ASP A 151 15.89 -10.89 1.83
N ALA A 152 16.63 -9.79 1.93
CA ALA A 152 17.39 -9.43 3.12
C ALA A 152 16.50 -9.27 4.37
N ASP A 153 15.35 -8.61 4.24
CA ASP A 153 14.48 -8.35 5.39
C ASP A 153 13.91 -9.65 5.98
N THR A 154 13.53 -10.60 5.12
CA THR A 154 13.07 -11.92 5.57
C THR A 154 14.21 -12.73 6.16
N ALA A 155 15.40 -12.69 5.55
CA ALA A 155 16.58 -13.36 6.08
C ALA A 155 16.92 -12.87 7.50
N ASP A 156 16.95 -11.55 7.71
CA ASP A 156 17.25 -10.93 9.00
C ASP A 156 16.17 -11.23 10.05
N ARG A 157 14.88 -11.10 9.69
CA ARG A 157 13.77 -11.39 10.62
C ARG A 157 13.73 -12.84 11.09
N ARG A 158 14.12 -13.78 10.24
CA ARG A 158 14.09 -15.23 10.51
C ARG A 158 15.45 -15.80 10.92
N GLY A 159 16.50 -14.98 10.96
CA GLY A 159 17.86 -15.43 11.25
C GLY A 159 18.40 -16.45 10.25
N LEU A 160 17.99 -16.35 8.98
CA LEU A 160 18.40 -17.24 7.90
C LEU A 160 19.61 -16.68 7.16
N GLY A 161 20.55 -17.55 6.81
CA GLY A 161 21.77 -17.19 6.12
C GLY A 161 22.03 -18.01 4.86
N ILE A 162 23.09 -17.63 4.15
CA ILE A 162 23.60 -18.40 3.02
C ILE A 162 24.03 -19.79 3.51
N GLY A 163 23.49 -20.82 2.86
CA GLY A 163 23.71 -22.22 3.21
C GLY A 163 22.50 -22.89 3.85
N ASP A 164 21.55 -22.11 4.36
CA ASP A 164 20.36 -22.67 5.01
C ASP A 164 19.39 -23.28 3.98
N PRO A 165 18.76 -24.42 4.31
CA PRO A 165 17.76 -25.03 3.47
C PRO A 165 16.39 -24.38 3.66
N LEU A 166 15.68 -24.20 2.56
CA LEU A 166 14.29 -23.80 2.51
C LEU A 166 13.47 -24.86 1.79
N ARG A 167 12.21 -25.03 2.18
CA ARG A 167 11.22 -25.77 1.42
C ARG A 167 10.14 -24.82 0.94
N VAL A 168 10.03 -24.70 -0.37
CA VAL A 168 9.01 -23.89 -1.05
C VAL A 168 7.89 -24.82 -1.49
N LEU A 169 6.65 -24.46 -1.23
CA LEU A 169 5.45 -25.14 -1.67
C LEU A 169 4.68 -24.20 -2.60
N ALA A 170 4.62 -24.58 -3.86
CA ALA A 170 3.81 -23.92 -4.89
C ALA A 170 2.72 -24.89 -5.39
N ALA A 171 1.78 -24.41 -6.20
CA ALA A 171 0.67 -25.23 -6.68
C ALA A 171 1.09 -26.52 -7.42
N PRO A 172 2.17 -26.54 -8.25
CA PRO A 172 2.62 -27.80 -8.85
C PRO A 172 3.23 -28.80 -7.85
N GLY A 173 3.72 -28.33 -6.70
CA GLY A 173 4.30 -29.18 -5.66
C GLY A 173 5.37 -28.50 -4.81
N GLY A 174 5.84 -29.24 -3.80
CA GLY A 174 6.89 -28.80 -2.88
C GLY A 174 8.30 -29.16 -3.36
N PHE A 175 9.27 -28.28 -3.10
CA PHE A 175 10.67 -28.50 -3.44
C PHE A 175 11.61 -27.86 -2.43
N ARG A 176 12.83 -28.41 -2.32
CA ARG A 176 13.87 -27.89 -1.44
C ARG A 176 14.87 -27.08 -2.24
N VAL A 177 15.28 -25.95 -1.67
CA VAL A 177 16.33 -25.09 -2.16
C VAL A 177 17.26 -24.72 -1.02
N ARG A 178 18.45 -24.26 -1.35
CA ARG A 178 19.41 -23.73 -0.39
C ARG A 178 19.66 -22.27 -0.71
N ILE A 179 19.71 -21.43 0.31
CA ILE A 179 20.03 -20.01 0.15
C ILE A 179 21.48 -19.90 -0.32
N VAL A 180 21.71 -19.32 -1.49
CA VAL A 180 23.06 -19.10 -2.06
C VAL A 180 23.45 -17.63 -2.15
N GLY A 181 22.52 -16.74 -1.83
CA GLY A 181 22.73 -15.31 -1.75
C GLY A 181 21.51 -14.60 -1.18
N ILE A 182 21.71 -13.31 -0.89
CA ILE A 182 20.72 -12.42 -0.29
C ILE A 182 20.52 -11.22 -1.22
N ALA A 183 19.25 -10.90 -1.49
CA ALA A 183 18.86 -9.76 -2.31
C ALA A 183 18.22 -8.67 -1.44
N THR A 184 18.72 -7.45 -1.52
CA THR A 184 18.18 -6.31 -0.77
C THR A 184 17.29 -5.48 -1.68
N PHE A 185 16.14 -5.02 -1.18
CA PHE A 185 15.26 -4.14 -1.95
C PHE A 185 15.97 -2.82 -2.30
N THR A 186 15.75 -2.33 -3.52
CA THR A 186 16.24 -1.02 -3.98
C THR A 186 15.39 0.13 -3.44
N THR A 187 14.23 -0.20 -2.87
CA THR A 187 13.23 0.68 -2.26
C THR A 187 12.73 0.06 -0.96
N THR A 188 11.78 0.71 -0.28
CA THR A 188 11.18 0.16 0.94
C THR A 188 10.44 -1.15 0.65
N ASN A 189 10.77 -2.22 1.37
CA ASN A 189 10.01 -3.46 1.31
C ASN A 189 8.61 -3.26 1.91
N PRO A 190 7.51 -3.52 1.16
CA PRO A 190 6.14 -3.43 1.68
C PRO A 190 5.78 -4.52 2.71
N GLY A 191 6.74 -5.32 3.16
CA GLY A 191 6.56 -6.46 4.07
C GLY A 191 6.43 -7.80 3.36
N ALA A 192 6.68 -7.85 2.04
CA ALA A 192 6.66 -9.06 1.25
C ALA A 192 7.89 -9.94 1.56
N THR A 193 7.74 -11.24 1.32
CA THR A 193 8.85 -12.20 1.28
C THR A 193 9.09 -12.62 -0.16
N LEU A 194 10.31 -12.46 -0.64
CA LEU A 194 10.70 -12.80 -2.02
C LEU A 194 11.74 -13.93 -2.02
N VAL A 195 11.44 -14.99 -2.77
CA VAL A 195 12.36 -16.08 -3.06
C VAL A 195 12.68 -16.09 -4.54
N PHE A 196 13.96 -16.00 -4.90
CA PHE A 196 14.37 -15.97 -6.31
C PHE A 196 15.07 -17.26 -6.74
N LEU A 197 14.65 -17.81 -7.88
CA LEU A 197 15.15 -19.07 -8.45
C LEU A 197 15.83 -18.81 -9.81
N ASP A 198 16.58 -19.77 -10.35
CA ASP A 198 16.96 -19.68 -11.77
C ASP A 198 15.72 -19.83 -12.68
N THR A 199 15.72 -19.19 -13.85
CA THR A 199 14.54 -19.16 -14.75
C THR A 199 14.00 -20.56 -15.10
N PRO A 200 14.81 -21.52 -15.58
CA PRO A 200 14.31 -22.88 -15.84
C PRO A 200 13.69 -23.56 -14.61
N THR A 201 14.26 -23.34 -13.43
CA THR A 201 13.71 -23.90 -12.18
C THR A 201 12.41 -23.21 -11.78
N ALA A 202 12.32 -21.88 -11.88
CA ALA A 202 11.10 -21.14 -11.60
C ALA A 202 9.96 -21.62 -12.51
N GLN A 203 10.18 -21.68 -13.82
CA GLN A 203 9.18 -22.16 -14.78
C GLN A 203 8.71 -23.58 -14.42
N ARG A 204 9.64 -24.52 -14.23
CA ARG A 204 9.28 -25.91 -13.90
C ARG A 204 8.60 -26.07 -12.54
N ARG A 205 9.09 -25.41 -11.49
CA ARG A 205 8.63 -25.63 -10.11
C ARG A 205 7.41 -24.79 -9.73
N LEU A 206 7.29 -23.59 -10.27
CA LEU A 206 6.21 -22.66 -9.97
C LEU A 206 5.08 -22.77 -10.99
N LEU A 207 5.40 -22.95 -12.27
CA LEU A 207 4.42 -23.00 -13.36
C LEU A 207 4.14 -24.43 -13.87
N GLY A 208 4.99 -25.39 -13.52
CA GLY A 208 4.84 -26.81 -13.89
C GLY A 208 5.49 -27.23 -15.21
N SER A 209 6.00 -26.28 -16.01
CA SER A 209 6.67 -26.56 -17.30
C SER A 209 7.76 -25.53 -17.57
N THR A 210 8.84 -25.91 -18.26
CA THR A 210 9.89 -24.98 -18.72
C THR A 210 9.48 -24.19 -19.96
N ASP A 211 8.39 -24.60 -20.62
CA ASP A 211 7.93 -23.98 -21.86
C ASP A 211 6.85 -22.92 -21.61
N THR A 212 6.58 -22.57 -20.35
CA THR A 212 5.55 -21.61 -19.94
C THR A 212 6.13 -20.41 -19.20
N ALA A 213 5.41 -19.30 -19.27
CA ALA A 213 5.69 -18.05 -18.56
C ALA A 213 4.41 -17.53 -17.90
N SER A 214 4.52 -16.84 -16.76
CA SER A 214 3.40 -16.13 -16.14
C SER A 214 3.21 -14.75 -16.75
N SER A 215 4.31 -14.07 -17.07
CA SER A 215 4.32 -12.83 -17.87
C SER A 215 5.62 -12.70 -18.67
N VAL A 216 5.66 -11.74 -19.59
CA VAL A 216 6.87 -11.31 -20.28
C VAL A 216 7.03 -9.82 -20.06
N SER A 217 8.12 -9.42 -19.44
CA SER A 217 8.48 -8.02 -19.20
C SER A 217 9.41 -7.51 -20.30
N ALA A 218 9.03 -6.43 -20.97
CA ALA A 218 9.79 -5.78 -22.03
C ALA A 218 10.32 -4.42 -21.56
N GLU A 219 11.60 -4.17 -21.88
CA GLU A 219 12.29 -2.89 -21.70
C GLU A 219 12.28 -2.12 -23.02
N ALA A 220 11.91 -0.84 -22.97
CA ALA A 220 11.94 0.05 -24.11
C ALA A 220 13.37 0.49 -24.46
N GLU A 221 13.67 0.62 -25.75
CA GLU A 221 14.87 1.32 -26.18
C GLU A 221 14.82 2.81 -25.77
N PRO A 222 15.98 3.45 -25.54
CA PRO A 222 16.02 4.87 -25.22
C PRO A 222 15.28 5.72 -26.26
N GLY A 223 14.29 6.49 -25.81
CA GLY A 223 13.48 7.38 -26.66
C GLY A 223 12.16 6.77 -27.15
N VAL A 224 11.88 5.49 -26.87
CA VAL A 224 10.58 4.87 -27.14
C VAL A 224 9.71 4.96 -25.90
N SER A 225 8.51 5.54 -26.02
CA SER A 225 7.55 5.60 -24.91
C SER A 225 6.83 4.27 -24.70
N ASP A 226 6.45 3.94 -23.47
CA ASP A 226 5.70 2.73 -23.10
C ASP A 226 4.44 2.52 -23.95
N ARG A 227 3.71 3.61 -24.24
CA ARG A 227 2.50 3.57 -25.08
C ARG A 227 2.81 3.19 -26.51
N GLU A 228 3.90 3.71 -27.05
CA GLU A 228 4.36 3.36 -28.40
C GLU A 228 4.82 1.90 -28.45
N LEU A 229 5.60 1.48 -27.45
CA LEU A 229 6.06 0.10 -27.33
C LEU A 229 4.88 -0.87 -27.23
N LYS A 230 3.89 -0.57 -26.37
CA LYS A 230 2.66 -1.37 -26.22
C LYS A 230 1.93 -1.53 -27.55
N ARG A 231 1.78 -0.46 -28.34
CA ARG A 231 1.15 -0.53 -29.66
C ARG A 231 1.91 -1.45 -30.61
N ARG A 232 3.24 -1.37 -30.65
CA ARG A 232 4.08 -2.21 -31.52
C ARG A 232 4.03 -3.68 -31.11
N ILE A 233 4.10 -3.97 -29.80
CA ILE A 233 4.00 -5.34 -29.29
C ILE A 233 2.60 -5.90 -29.56
N ALA A 234 1.54 -5.12 -29.35
CA ALA A 234 0.17 -5.54 -29.67
C ALA A 234 0.01 -5.88 -31.17
N ALA A 235 0.58 -5.08 -32.06
CA ALA A 235 0.56 -5.36 -33.50
C ALA A 235 1.33 -6.63 -33.88
N ALA A 236 2.43 -6.94 -33.17
CA ALA A 236 3.26 -8.12 -33.43
C ALA A 236 2.65 -9.43 -32.89
N LEU A 237 1.98 -9.35 -31.73
CA LEU A 237 1.31 -10.51 -31.11
C LEU A 237 -0.08 -10.77 -31.72
N GLY A 238 -0.76 -9.72 -32.16
CA GLY A 238 -2.11 -9.78 -32.71
C GLY A 238 -3.19 -10.04 -31.65
N ASP A 239 -4.41 -9.55 -31.91
CA ASP A 239 -5.54 -9.64 -30.96
C ASP A 239 -6.07 -11.08 -30.74
N ARG A 240 -5.63 -12.04 -31.54
CA ARG A 240 -6.16 -13.42 -31.54
C ARG A 240 -5.57 -14.30 -30.45
N ASP A 241 -4.41 -13.95 -29.91
CA ASP A 241 -3.68 -14.81 -28.99
C ASP A 241 -4.08 -14.60 -27.51
N GLY A 242 -5.05 -13.72 -27.23
CA GLY A 242 -5.64 -13.57 -25.90
C GLY A 242 -4.65 -13.04 -24.85
N TYR A 243 -3.75 -12.14 -25.23
CA TYR A 243 -2.83 -11.47 -24.30
C TYR A 243 -3.38 -10.14 -23.82
N GLU A 244 -3.07 -9.79 -22.59
CA GLU A 244 -3.23 -8.46 -22.04
C GLU A 244 -1.86 -7.78 -21.99
N LEU A 245 -1.81 -6.53 -22.47
CA LEU A 245 -0.59 -5.73 -22.47
C LEU A 245 -0.80 -4.53 -21.56
N ARG A 246 0.08 -4.35 -20.59
CA ARG A 246 0.01 -3.23 -19.64
C ARG A 246 1.31 -2.43 -19.67
N THR A 247 1.22 -1.12 -19.80
CA THR A 247 2.36 -0.22 -19.59
C THR A 247 2.75 -0.14 -18.11
N ALA A 248 3.89 0.49 -17.78
CA ALA A 248 4.27 0.70 -16.37
C ALA A 248 3.17 1.41 -15.56
N ASP A 249 2.58 2.47 -16.13
CA ASP A 249 1.47 3.22 -15.52
C ASP A 249 0.21 2.37 -15.32
N GLU A 250 -0.15 1.54 -16.31
CA GLU A 250 -1.33 0.66 -16.23
C GLU A 250 -1.12 -0.47 -15.23
N GLN A 251 0.08 -1.05 -15.15
CA GLN A 251 0.46 -2.05 -14.15
C GLN A 251 0.39 -1.45 -12.73
N ALA A 252 0.92 -0.25 -12.54
CA ALA A 252 0.87 0.42 -11.26
C ALA A 252 -0.58 0.75 -10.87
N ALA A 253 -1.40 1.24 -11.79
CA ALA A 253 -2.81 1.50 -11.54
C ALA A 253 -3.59 0.22 -11.19
N SER A 254 -3.34 -0.90 -11.89
CA SER A 254 -3.99 -2.18 -11.61
C SER A 254 -3.60 -2.72 -10.24
N GLN A 255 -2.31 -2.77 -9.90
CA GLN A 255 -1.84 -3.26 -8.60
C GLN A 255 -2.29 -2.34 -7.46
N SER A 256 -2.34 -1.03 -7.70
CA SER A 256 -2.84 -0.06 -6.72
C SER A 256 -4.35 -0.13 -6.56
N ALA A 257 -5.11 -0.56 -7.57
CA ALA A 257 -6.54 -0.83 -7.44
C ALA A 257 -6.80 -2.07 -6.58
N GLU A 258 -6.03 -3.15 -6.79
CA GLU A 258 -6.11 -4.37 -5.97
C GLU A 258 -5.77 -4.11 -4.50
N LEU A 259 -4.67 -3.39 -4.23
CA LEU A 259 -4.36 -2.96 -2.86
C LEU A 259 -5.32 -1.88 -2.35
N GLY A 260 -5.79 -1.02 -3.25
CA GLY A 260 -6.68 0.09 -2.98
C GLY A 260 -7.99 -0.38 -2.38
N GLU A 261 -8.58 -1.47 -2.86
CA GLU A 261 -9.81 -2.03 -2.28
C GLU A 261 -9.63 -2.40 -0.79
N PHE A 262 -8.50 -3.01 -0.44
CA PHE A 262 -8.17 -3.32 0.95
C PHE A 262 -7.92 -2.06 1.79
N LEU A 263 -7.16 -1.10 1.25
CA LEU A 263 -6.88 0.18 1.92
C LEU A 263 -8.12 1.05 2.06
N ASP A 264 -9.08 0.96 1.14
CA ASP A 264 -10.35 1.68 1.16
C ASP A 264 -11.27 1.15 2.25
N ILE A 265 -11.27 -0.16 2.51
CA ILE A 265 -11.98 -0.75 3.66
C ILE A 265 -11.38 -0.21 4.96
N LEU A 266 -10.06 -0.25 5.11
CA LEU A 266 -9.36 0.30 6.27
C LEU A 266 -9.65 1.79 6.46
N THR A 267 -9.58 2.57 5.37
CA THR A 267 -9.87 4.00 5.37
C THR A 267 -11.31 4.27 5.76
N SER A 268 -12.27 3.51 5.21
CA SER A 268 -13.70 3.64 5.55
C SER A 268 -13.96 3.34 7.02
N VAL A 269 -13.29 2.32 7.58
CA VAL A 269 -13.37 2.00 9.01
C VAL A 269 -12.78 3.13 9.85
N MET A 270 -11.58 3.62 9.51
CA MET A 270 -10.94 4.72 10.22
C MET A 270 -11.75 6.02 10.14
N VAL A 271 -12.27 6.37 8.97
CA VAL A 271 -13.16 7.53 8.76
C VAL A 271 -14.48 7.34 9.52
N GLY A 272 -15.00 6.12 9.59
CA GLY A 272 -16.15 5.78 10.44
C GLY A 272 -15.88 6.07 11.92
N PHE A 273 -14.74 5.59 12.45
CA PHE A 273 -14.30 5.91 13.80
C PHE A 273 -14.03 7.41 13.98
N ALA A 274 -13.53 8.08 12.95
CA ALA A 274 -13.29 9.52 12.96
C ALA A 274 -14.62 10.29 13.05
N GLY A 275 -15.66 9.83 12.36
CA GLY A 275 -17.03 10.32 12.51
C GLY A 275 -17.56 10.17 13.94
N VAL A 276 -17.34 9.00 14.57
CA VAL A 276 -17.69 8.78 15.99
C VAL A 276 -16.90 9.73 16.90
N ALA A 277 -15.60 9.91 16.66
CA ALA A 277 -14.75 10.81 17.44
C ALA A 277 -15.20 12.27 17.33
N VAL A 278 -15.61 12.72 16.14
CA VAL A 278 -16.20 14.05 15.92
C VAL A 278 -17.53 14.17 16.66
N LEU A 279 -18.40 13.17 16.58
CA LEU A 279 -19.68 13.16 17.28
C LEU A 279 -19.50 13.26 18.80
N VAL A 280 -18.60 12.45 19.37
CA VAL A 280 -18.23 12.53 20.80
C VAL A 280 -17.67 13.92 21.14
N GLY A 281 -16.80 14.47 20.29
CA GLY A 281 -16.29 15.83 20.42
C GLY A 281 -17.41 16.88 20.48
N VAL A 282 -18.40 16.79 19.58
CA VAL A 282 -19.58 17.67 19.58
C VAL A 282 -20.37 17.54 20.88
N PHE A 283 -20.62 16.33 21.38
CA PHE A 283 -21.31 16.12 22.65
C PHE A 283 -20.54 16.73 23.83
N LEU A 284 -19.22 16.57 23.89
CA LEU A 284 -18.38 17.14 24.94
C LEU A 284 -18.40 18.67 24.93
N ILE A 285 -18.36 19.28 23.74
CA ILE A 285 -18.48 20.72 23.55
C ILE A 285 -19.86 21.21 23.99
N VAL A 286 -20.94 20.60 23.48
CA VAL A 286 -22.32 21.00 23.81
C VAL A 286 -22.55 20.91 25.32
N ASN A 287 -22.14 19.82 25.96
CA ASN A 287 -22.32 19.65 27.40
C ASN A 287 -21.53 20.70 28.20
N THR A 288 -20.29 20.97 27.79
CA THR A 288 -19.45 21.95 28.49
C THR A 288 -19.96 23.38 28.31
N PHE A 289 -20.29 23.78 27.07
CA PHE A 289 -20.84 25.11 26.81
C PHE A 289 -22.22 25.30 27.42
N SER A 290 -23.09 24.29 27.41
CA SER A 290 -24.40 24.37 28.07
C SER A 290 -24.26 24.65 29.56
N MET A 291 -23.31 23.97 30.23
CA MET A 291 -23.06 24.22 31.64
C MET A 291 -22.40 25.59 31.88
N LEU A 292 -21.45 26.02 31.04
CA LEU A 292 -20.82 27.34 31.12
C LEU A 292 -21.85 28.47 30.98
N ILE A 293 -22.79 28.32 30.04
CA ILE A 293 -23.88 29.28 29.85
C ILE A 293 -24.80 29.28 31.06
N ALA A 294 -25.20 28.09 31.56
CA ALA A 294 -26.07 27.96 32.72
C ALA A 294 -25.47 28.67 33.95
N GLN A 295 -24.17 28.49 34.21
CA GLN A 295 -23.45 29.15 35.31
C GLN A 295 -23.40 30.68 35.18
N ARG A 296 -23.51 31.22 33.96
CA ARG A 296 -23.41 32.67 33.67
C ARG A 296 -24.75 33.33 33.35
N THR A 297 -25.87 32.61 33.52
CA THR A 297 -27.21 33.10 33.16
C THR A 297 -27.54 34.44 33.84
N ARG A 298 -27.13 34.63 35.11
CA ARG A 298 -27.32 35.90 35.84
C ARG A 298 -26.50 37.05 35.26
N GLU A 299 -25.26 36.80 34.86
CA GLU A 299 -24.39 37.81 34.23
C GLU A 299 -24.93 38.23 32.86
N LEU A 300 -25.35 37.25 32.05
CA LEU A 300 -26.00 37.49 30.77
C LEU A 300 -27.34 38.24 30.93
N GLY A 301 -28.08 37.95 32.00
CA GLY A 301 -29.32 38.66 32.37
C GLY A 301 -29.07 40.13 32.74
N LEU A 302 -27.99 40.42 33.48
CA LEU A 302 -27.60 41.80 33.82
C LEU A 302 -27.18 42.59 32.57
N LEU A 303 -26.42 41.97 31.66
CA LEU A 303 -26.07 42.59 30.37
C LEU A 303 -27.32 42.95 29.56
N ARG A 304 -28.35 42.10 29.57
CA ARG A 304 -29.64 42.41 28.93
C ARG A 304 -30.39 43.55 29.61
N ALA A 305 -30.38 43.60 30.94
CA ALA A 305 -31.01 44.69 31.70
C ALA A 305 -30.35 46.05 31.41
N LEU A 306 -29.05 46.04 31.08
CA LEU A 306 -28.28 47.21 30.66
C LEU A 306 -28.39 47.55 29.15
N GLY A 307 -29.27 46.86 28.42
CA GLY A 307 -29.59 47.18 27.01
C GLY A 307 -28.95 46.27 25.96
N ALA A 308 -28.26 45.19 26.33
CA ALA A 308 -27.70 44.25 25.34
C ALA A 308 -28.80 43.42 24.66
N ASP A 309 -28.78 43.36 23.33
CA ASP A 309 -29.75 42.61 22.54
C ASP A 309 -29.48 41.09 22.55
N ARG A 310 -30.52 40.27 22.31
CA ARG A 310 -30.45 38.78 22.18
C ARG A 310 -29.35 38.36 21.20
N ARG A 311 -29.22 39.09 20.09
CA ARG A 311 -28.21 38.79 19.06
C ARG A 311 -26.79 39.04 19.55
N GLN A 312 -26.55 40.05 20.38
CA GLN A 312 -25.23 40.37 20.91
C GLN A 312 -24.75 39.30 21.89
N VAL A 313 -25.63 38.84 22.78
CA VAL A 313 -25.33 37.75 23.72
C VAL A 313 -25.04 36.44 22.97
N ARG A 314 -25.90 36.08 22.01
CA ARG A 314 -25.70 34.86 21.20
C ARG A 314 -24.40 34.91 20.40
N ARG A 315 -24.08 36.05 19.77
CA ARG A 315 -22.82 36.24 19.04
C ARG A 315 -21.61 36.10 19.97
N SER A 316 -21.65 36.65 21.18
CA SER A 316 -20.52 36.54 22.12
C SER A 316 -20.20 35.08 22.46
N VAL A 317 -21.22 34.27 22.73
CA VAL A 317 -21.04 32.84 23.04
C VAL A 317 -20.57 32.06 21.81
N LEU A 318 -21.15 32.32 20.63
CA LEU A 318 -20.71 31.69 19.38
C LEU A 318 -19.27 32.04 19.04
N THR A 319 -18.84 33.28 19.28
CA THR A 319 -17.45 33.69 19.07
C THR A 319 -16.50 32.97 20.04
N GLU A 320 -16.90 32.75 21.29
CA GLU A 320 -16.10 31.99 22.26
C GLU A 320 -15.94 30.52 21.84
N ALA A 321 -17.03 29.89 21.41
CA ALA A 321 -17.01 28.53 20.87
C ALA A 321 -16.19 28.42 19.58
N LEU A 322 -16.31 29.41 18.67
CA LEU A 322 -15.53 29.46 17.43
C LEU A 322 -14.03 29.58 17.69
N LEU A 323 -13.62 30.43 18.64
CA LEU A 323 -12.21 30.61 18.99
C LEU A 323 -11.62 29.33 19.60
N LEU A 324 -12.36 28.66 20.48
CA LEU A 324 -11.95 27.36 21.02
C LEU A 324 -11.85 26.30 19.91
N GLY A 325 -12.85 26.26 19.02
CA GLY A 325 -12.87 25.36 17.87
C GLY A 325 -11.66 25.59 16.96
N LEU A 326 -11.40 26.83 16.57
CA LEU A 326 -10.23 27.18 15.75
C LEU A 326 -8.92 26.79 16.43
N ALA A 327 -8.72 27.17 17.70
CA ALA A 327 -7.50 26.82 18.42
C ALA A 327 -7.32 25.29 18.55
N GLY A 328 -8.38 24.58 18.92
CA GLY A 328 -8.38 23.12 19.04
C GLY A 328 -8.15 22.43 17.70
N SER A 329 -8.79 22.88 16.62
CA SER A 329 -8.63 22.31 15.28
C SER A 329 -7.26 22.60 14.68
N THR A 330 -6.70 23.80 14.88
CA THR A 330 -5.34 24.10 14.40
C THR A 330 -4.30 23.25 15.13
N LEU A 331 -4.41 23.13 16.45
CA LEU A 331 -3.53 22.26 17.23
C LEU A 331 -3.74 20.78 16.90
N GLY A 332 -4.99 20.37 16.67
CA GLY A 332 -5.34 19.00 16.28
C GLY A 332 -4.77 18.65 14.93
N LEU A 333 -4.91 19.54 13.94
CA LEU A 333 -4.31 19.36 12.62
C LEU A 333 -2.78 19.28 12.72
N ALA A 334 -2.15 20.18 13.48
CA ALA A 334 -0.70 20.16 13.69
C ALA A 334 -0.20 18.92 14.44
N ALA A 335 -1.04 18.30 15.27
CA ALA A 335 -0.72 17.06 15.96
C ALA A 335 -1.03 15.80 15.13
N GLY A 336 -1.93 15.91 14.15
CA GLY A 336 -2.32 14.81 13.27
C GLY A 336 -1.47 14.69 12.00
N VAL A 337 -0.85 15.78 11.56
CA VAL A 337 0.23 15.80 10.54
C VAL A 337 1.51 15.29 11.18
#